data_AF-A0A8E2F9U6-F1
#
_entry.id   AF-A0A8E2F9U6-F1
#
_cell.length_a   1.000
_cell.length_b   1.000
_cell.length_c   1.000
_cell.angle_alpha   90.00
_cell.angle_beta   90.00
_cell.angle_gamma   90.00
#
_symmetry.space_group_name_H-M   'P 1'
#
loop_
_entity.id
_entity.type
_entity.pdbx_description
1 polymer ?
#
loop_
_entity_poly.entity_id
_entity_poly.type
_entity_poly.pdbx_seq_one_letter_code
_entity_poly.pdbx_strand_id
1 'polypeptide(L)'
;MDENEILYVIGRYKDLIIRGGKNLAPAKIEQYTKRVSGVNVVGIPGPIAGEVPVAVVMQTNGIPKTDIMQSVVQGLGPEYALEAIMTLEELGLRQFPVTAIGRVCKNILKDGVMKHFKPVHTESETNITSTTNQLRAIWADLLNMPIAKIPVTASVFEFADSITLLRFCQRLWKKLGKKLYLEEFKLHPAVEQQAKLLDTRGLHNSGSSNAINRYQPEGNQNNSFEYNGLYENSSRSSRIEPRTGPRPPQLYDVAVANGDPHRFEQTIKETVKVLERYGLSWELDVEDVIPIKDYFLA
;
A
#
# COMPACT_ATOMS: atom_id res chain seq x y z
N MET A 1 -18.52 -17.18 -3.19
CA MET A 1 -19.08 -18.53 -3.03
C MET A 1 -17.90 -19.47 -2.95
N ASP A 2 -17.85 -20.35 -1.96
CA ASP A 2 -16.75 -21.33 -1.82
C ASP A 2 -17.01 -22.62 -2.62
N GLU A 3 -16.11 -23.59 -2.49
CA GLU A 3 -16.21 -24.92 -3.12
C GLU A 3 -17.43 -25.72 -2.64
N ASN A 4 -18.03 -25.32 -1.52
CA ASN A 4 -19.22 -25.95 -0.93
C ASN A 4 -20.51 -25.19 -1.28
N GLU A 5 -20.47 -24.29 -2.26
CA GLU A 5 -21.61 -23.49 -2.69
C GLU A 5 -22.15 -22.52 -1.63
N ILE A 6 -21.34 -22.14 -0.63
CA ILE A 6 -21.73 -21.20 0.43
C ILE A 6 -21.38 -19.76 0.01
N LEU A 7 -22.39 -18.88 0.04
CA LEU A 7 -22.22 -17.45 -0.24
C LEU A 7 -21.86 -16.67 1.04
N TYR A 8 -20.78 -15.89 0.98
CA TYR A 8 -20.34 -15.04 2.09
C TYR A 8 -20.48 -13.56 1.73
N VAL A 9 -21.06 -12.77 2.64
CA VAL A 9 -21.07 -11.31 2.53
C VAL A 9 -19.75 -10.78 3.07
N ILE A 10 -18.86 -10.36 2.17
CA ILE A 10 -17.49 -9.92 2.50
C ILE A 10 -17.37 -8.40 2.77
N GLY A 11 -18.44 -7.64 2.59
CA GLY A 11 -18.47 -6.19 2.77
C GLY A 11 -19.06 -5.47 1.56
N ARG A 12 -18.82 -4.16 1.47
CA ARG A 12 -19.24 -3.33 0.32
C ARG A 12 -18.07 -3.15 -0.63
N TYR A 13 -18.32 -3.24 -1.94
CA TYR A 13 -17.31 -3.00 -2.97
C TYR A 13 -16.60 -1.64 -2.80
N LYS A 14 -17.37 -0.57 -2.52
CA LYS A 14 -16.84 0.78 -2.28
C LYS A 14 -15.97 0.91 -1.03
N ASP A 15 -16.05 -0.06 -0.12
CA ASP A 15 -15.25 -0.09 1.11
C ASP A 15 -14.04 -1.03 0.98
N LEU A 16 -13.84 -1.71 -0.17
CA LEU A 16 -12.66 -2.54 -0.40
C LEU A 16 -11.40 -1.70 -0.37
N ILE A 17 -10.35 -2.25 0.24
CA ILE A 17 -9.05 -1.62 0.36
C ILE A 17 -8.13 -2.23 -0.68
N ILE A 18 -7.65 -1.43 -1.63
CA ILE A 18 -6.80 -1.93 -2.72
C ILE A 18 -5.33 -1.78 -2.31
N ARG A 19 -4.74 -2.85 -1.77
CA ARG A 19 -3.36 -2.88 -1.27
C ARG A 19 -2.46 -3.72 -2.17
N GLY A 20 -1.56 -3.08 -2.89
CA GLY A 20 -0.56 -3.74 -3.73
C GLY A 20 -1.20 -4.58 -4.85
N GLY A 21 -2.34 -4.13 -5.38
CA GLY A 21 -3.13 -4.87 -6.37
C GLY A 21 -4.03 -5.97 -5.79
N LYS A 22 -4.00 -6.20 -4.47
CA LYS A 22 -4.92 -7.11 -3.78
C LYS A 22 -6.09 -6.35 -3.17
N ASN A 23 -7.27 -6.92 -3.30
CA ASN A 23 -8.49 -6.38 -2.70
C ASN A 23 -8.58 -6.92 -1.26
N LEU A 24 -8.59 -6.05 -0.26
CA LEU A 24 -8.73 -6.45 1.15
C LEU A 24 -10.12 -6.06 1.63
N ALA A 25 -10.85 -7.02 2.17
CA ALA A 25 -12.15 -6.79 2.79
C ALA A 25 -11.96 -6.25 4.23
N PRO A 26 -12.37 -5.01 4.54
CA PRO A 26 -12.25 -4.48 5.91
C PRO A 26 -12.96 -5.34 6.95
N ALA A 27 -14.09 -5.95 6.56
CA ALA A 27 -14.89 -6.81 7.42
C ALA A 27 -14.08 -7.99 7.97
N LYS A 28 -13.09 -8.50 7.23
CA LYS A 28 -12.23 -9.60 7.68
C LYS A 28 -11.35 -9.15 8.86
N ILE A 29 -10.78 -7.95 8.77
CA ILE A 29 -9.99 -7.35 9.84
C ILE A 29 -10.89 -7.01 11.03
N GLU A 30 -12.04 -6.40 10.79
CA GLU A 30 -13.02 -6.06 11.83
C GLU A 30 -13.50 -7.29 12.62
N GLN A 31 -13.79 -8.39 11.92
CA GLN A 31 -14.20 -9.65 12.55
C GLN A 31 -13.08 -10.29 13.36
N TYR A 32 -11.84 -10.17 12.90
CA TYR A 32 -10.68 -10.70 13.61
C TYR A 32 -10.38 -9.87 14.88
N THR A 33 -10.55 -8.55 14.80
CA THR A 33 -10.29 -7.62 15.90
C THR A 33 -11.48 -7.46 16.88
N LYS A 34 -12.42 -8.41 16.91
CA LYS A 34 -13.60 -8.39 17.81
C LYS A 34 -13.30 -8.27 19.31
N ARG A 35 -12.07 -8.54 19.75
CA ARG A 35 -11.62 -8.35 21.14
C ARG A 35 -11.58 -6.88 21.56
N VAL A 36 -11.59 -5.98 20.57
CA VAL A 36 -11.56 -4.54 20.72
C VAL A 36 -12.98 -3.99 20.49
N SER A 37 -13.37 -2.98 21.27
CA SER A 37 -14.74 -2.45 21.21
C SER A 37 -14.95 -1.55 19.98
N GLY A 38 -16.02 -1.82 19.22
CA GLY A 38 -16.48 -0.99 18.11
C GLY A 38 -15.41 -0.75 17.06
N VAL A 39 -14.99 -1.77 16.33
CA VAL A 39 -13.95 -1.67 15.31
C VAL A 39 -14.56 -1.36 13.94
N ASN A 40 -14.02 -0.35 13.26
CA ASN A 40 -14.31 -0.05 11.86
C ASN A 40 -12.98 0.16 11.13
N VAL A 41 -12.78 -0.56 10.03
CA VAL A 41 -11.55 -0.48 9.24
C VAL A 41 -11.81 0.30 7.96
N VAL A 42 -10.91 1.23 7.66
CA VAL A 42 -10.94 2.10 6.48
C VAL A 42 -9.61 2.04 5.74
N GLY A 43 -9.65 2.10 4.41
CA GLY A 43 -8.46 2.25 3.58
C GLY A 43 -8.12 3.72 3.40
N ILE A 44 -6.87 4.11 3.64
CA ILE A 44 -6.34 5.43 3.31
C ILE A 44 -5.29 5.32 2.20
N PRO A 45 -5.07 6.38 1.39
CA PRO A 45 -4.02 6.38 0.38
C PRO A 45 -2.65 6.08 1.00
N GLY A 46 -2.04 5.00 0.55
CA GLY A 46 -0.70 4.57 0.91
C GLY A 46 0.27 4.92 -0.23
N PRO A 47 1.46 5.48 0.07
CA PRO A 47 2.37 5.99 -0.96
C PRO A 47 2.99 4.90 -1.88
N ILE A 48 2.82 3.61 -1.54
CA ILE A 48 3.44 2.48 -2.24
C ILE A 48 2.38 1.46 -2.64
N ALA A 49 1.54 1.02 -1.70
CA ALA A 49 0.57 -0.04 -1.93
C ALA A 49 -0.76 0.46 -2.52
N GLY A 50 -0.89 1.74 -2.88
CA GLY A 50 -2.16 2.33 -3.29
C GLY A 50 -3.00 2.70 -2.06
N GLU A 51 -3.48 1.72 -1.31
CA GLU A 51 -4.16 1.92 -0.03
C GLU A 51 -3.58 1.07 1.11
N VAL A 52 -3.71 1.57 2.34
CA VAL A 52 -3.34 0.85 3.57
C VAL A 52 -4.49 0.86 4.58
N PRO A 53 -4.72 -0.25 5.31
CA PRO A 53 -5.83 -0.33 6.26
C PRO A 53 -5.50 0.37 7.58
N VAL A 54 -6.42 1.18 8.09
CA VAL A 54 -6.39 1.79 9.42
C VAL A 54 -7.64 1.35 10.18
N ALA A 55 -7.45 0.88 11.41
CA ALA A 55 -8.56 0.53 12.29
C ALA A 55 -8.95 1.72 13.16
N VAL A 56 -10.21 2.12 13.13
CA VAL A 56 -10.80 3.06 14.07
C VAL A 56 -11.60 2.28 15.10
N VAL A 57 -11.30 2.50 16.37
CA VAL A 57 -11.87 1.74 17.48
C VAL A 57 -12.53 2.67 18.49
N MET A 58 -13.57 2.20 19.16
CA MET A 58 -14.15 2.94 20.28
C MET A 58 -13.17 2.96 21.46
N GLN A 59 -12.68 1.78 21.85
CA GLN A 59 -11.73 1.60 22.95
C GLN A 59 -10.87 0.36 22.70
N THR A 60 -9.60 0.41 23.08
CA THR A 60 -8.68 -0.74 23.01
C THR A 60 -8.86 -1.76 24.13
N ASN A 61 -9.75 -1.49 25.10
CA ASN A 61 -10.01 -2.33 26.28
C ASN A 61 -8.73 -2.63 27.09
N GLY A 62 -7.79 -1.69 27.15
CA GLY A 62 -6.51 -1.86 27.85
C GLY A 62 -5.46 -2.69 27.09
N ILE A 63 -5.78 -3.17 25.88
CA ILE A 63 -4.82 -3.89 25.04
C ILE A 63 -3.93 -2.87 24.32
N PRO A 64 -2.59 -3.03 24.34
CA PRO A 64 -1.69 -2.18 23.56
C PRO A 64 -2.00 -2.27 22.05
N LYS A 65 -1.98 -1.12 21.37
CA LYS A 65 -2.24 -1.05 19.91
C LYS A 65 -1.27 -1.96 19.13
N THR A 66 -0.01 -2.02 19.55
CA THR A 66 1.02 -2.89 18.96
C THR A 66 0.62 -4.35 18.97
N ASP A 67 0.05 -4.81 20.08
CA ASP A 67 -0.32 -6.22 20.26
C ASP A 67 -1.52 -6.57 19.39
N ILE A 68 -2.48 -5.64 19.26
CA ILE A 68 -3.61 -5.78 18.35
C ILE A 68 -3.11 -5.88 16.90
N MET A 69 -2.24 -4.97 16.47
CA MET A 69 -1.66 -4.97 15.11
C MET A 69 -0.89 -6.25 14.83
N GLN A 70 -0.06 -6.70 15.79
CA GLN A 70 0.68 -7.96 15.68
C GLN A 70 -0.26 -9.16 15.59
N SER A 71 -1.33 -9.19 16.38
CA SER A 71 -2.31 -10.29 16.35
C SER A 71 -2.99 -10.42 14.99
N VAL A 72 -3.30 -9.29 14.33
CA VAL A 72 -3.89 -9.26 12.98
C VAL A 72 -2.93 -9.85 11.95
N VAL A 73 -1.66 -9.46 12.00
CA VAL A 73 -0.63 -10.00 11.09
C VAL A 73 -0.43 -11.50 11.31
N GLN A 74 -0.38 -11.94 12.56
CA GLN A 74 -0.19 -13.36 12.90
C GLN A 74 -1.37 -14.25 12.47
N GLY A 75 -2.60 -13.74 12.52
CA GLY A 75 -3.78 -14.55 12.19
C GLY A 75 -4.31 -14.41 10.78
N LEU A 76 -4.15 -13.24 10.15
CA LEU A 76 -4.67 -12.98 8.80
C LEU A 76 -3.58 -12.89 7.74
N GLY A 77 -2.32 -12.67 8.12
CA GLY A 77 -1.20 -12.50 7.21
C GLY A 77 -0.69 -11.05 7.11
N PRO A 78 0.53 -10.85 6.59
CA PRO A 78 1.18 -9.54 6.49
C PRO A 78 0.45 -8.56 5.57
N GLU A 79 -0.32 -9.02 4.59
CA GLU A 79 -1.10 -8.16 3.71
C GLU A 79 -2.24 -7.44 4.44
N TYR A 80 -2.72 -7.97 5.57
CA TYR A 80 -3.73 -7.33 6.43
C TYR A 80 -3.12 -6.43 7.50
N ALA A 81 -1.79 -6.22 7.50
CA ALA A 81 -1.11 -5.37 8.47
C ALA A 81 -1.73 -3.96 8.52
N LEU A 82 -2.22 -3.58 9.68
CA LEU A 82 -2.74 -2.23 9.93
C LEU A 82 -1.59 -1.21 9.88
N GLU A 83 -1.84 -0.06 9.27
CA GLU A 83 -0.92 1.08 9.32
C GLU A 83 -1.00 1.77 10.69
N ALA A 84 -2.22 1.88 11.24
CA ALA A 84 -2.44 2.39 12.59
C ALA A 84 -3.75 1.88 13.17
N ILE A 85 -3.86 2.05 14.49
CA ILE A 85 -5.11 1.95 15.24
C ILE A 85 -5.38 3.31 15.87
N MET A 86 -6.53 3.90 15.57
CA MET A 86 -6.97 5.20 16.11
C MET A 86 -8.21 5.03 16.98
N THR A 87 -8.27 5.73 18.10
CA THR A 87 -9.48 5.78 18.92
C THR A 87 -10.41 6.88 18.43
N LEU A 88 -11.70 6.78 18.76
CA LEU A 88 -12.64 7.88 18.47
C LEU A 88 -12.19 9.20 19.12
N GLU A 89 -11.63 9.13 20.33
CA GLU A 89 -11.08 10.29 21.04
C GLU A 89 -9.95 10.97 20.27
N GLU A 90 -9.02 10.19 19.71
CA GLU A 90 -7.93 10.72 18.86
C GLU A 90 -8.47 11.42 17.59
N LEU A 91 -9.61 10.97 17.08
CA LEU A 91 -10.30 11.60 15.96
C LEU A 91 -11.21 12.76 16.37
N GLY A 92 -11.28 13.11 17.67
CA GLY A 92 -12.17 14.15 18.19
C GLY A 92 -13.66 13.78 18.13
N LEU A 93 -13.97 12.49 18.06
CA LEU A 93 -15.31 11.94 17.95
C LEU A 93 -15.77 11.34 19.28
N ARG A 94 -17.02 11.60 19.67
CA ARG A 94 -17.63 10.97 20.87
C ARG A 94 -18.26 9.61 20.56
N GLN A 95 -18.69 9.41 19.31
CA GLN A 95 -19.33 8.19 18.83
C GLN A 95 -19.08 8.03 17.33
N PHE A 96 -19.31 6.82 16.80
CA PHE A 96 -19.22 6.60 15.37
C PHE A 96 -20.24 7.47 14.62
N PRO A 97 -19.82 8.17 13.56
CA PRO A 97 -20.75 8.89 12.71
C PRO A 97 -21.61 7.87 11.97
N VAL A 98 -22.93 7.99 12.08
CA VAL A 98 -23.88 7.11 11.43
C VAL A 98 -24.75 7.87 10.45
N THR A 99 -25.18 7.19 9.40
CA THR A 99 -26.22 7.64 8.46
C THR A 99 -27.58 7.75 9.16
N ALA A 100 -28.56 8.38 8.52
CA ALA A 100 -29.94 8.45 9.00
C ALA A 100 -30.58 7.07 9.30
N ILE A 101 -30.06 6.01 8.68
CA ILE A 101 -30.48 4.61 8.87
C ILE A 101 -29.58 3.84 9.87
N GLY A 102 -28.72 4.53 10.63
CA GLY A 102 -27.89 3.94 11.69
C GLY A 102 -26.62 3.22 11.23
N ARG A 103 -26.28 3.24 9.92
CA ARG A 103 -25.03 2.62 9.41
C ARG A 103 -23.84 3.54 9.58
N VAL A 104 -22.69 3.02 10.01
CA VAL A 104 -21.45 3.79 10.16
C VAL A 104 -21.01 4.40 8.82
N CYS A 105 -20.74 5.69 8.83
CA CYS A 105 -20.25 6.47 7.69
C CYS A 105 -18.72 6.36 7.61
N LYS A 106 -18.20 5.31 6.94
CA LYS A 106 -16.76 5.10 6.78
C LYS A 106 -16.02 6.25 6.09
N ASN A 107 -16.68 7.02 5.22
CA ASN A 107 -16.09 8.20 4.57
C ASN A 107 -15.68 9.27 5.59
N ILE A 108 -16.52 9.53 6.61
CA ILE A 108 -16.22 10.52 7.65
C ILE A 108 -15.03 10.04 8.50
N LEU A 109 -14.95 8.74 8.77
CA LEU A 109 -13.80 8.14 9.45
C LEU A 109 -12.52 8.26 8.61
N LYS A 110 -12.60 7.96 7.30
CA LYS A 110 -11.47 8.11 6.36
C LYS A 110 -10.94 9.54 6.36
N ASP A 111 -11.83 10.53 6.31
CA ASP A 111 -11.44 11.95 6.35
C ASP A 111 -10.79 12.34 7.68
N GLY A 112 -11.32 11.87 8.81
CA GLY A 112 -10.74 12.09 10.13
C GLY A 112 -9.35 11.50 10.26
N VAL A 113 -9.19 10.24 9.84
CA VAL A 113 -7.90 9.54 9.80
C VAL A 113 -6.91 10.29 8.91
N MET A 114 -7.30 10.66 7.67
CA MET A 114 -6.41 11.39 6.76
C MET A 114 -5.94 12.75 7.30
N LYS A 115 -6.76 13.45 8.09
CA LYS A 115 -6.35 14.70 8.76
C LYS A 115 -5.27 14.45 9.82
N HIS A 116 -5.39 13.36 10.57
CA HIS A 116 -4.41 12.96 11.57
C HIS A 116 -3.10 12.43 10.95
N PHE A 117 -3.18 11.88 9.72
CA PHE A 117 -2.03 11.40 8.95
C PHE A 117 -1.33 12.47 8.09
N LYS A 118 -1.79 13.74 8.08
CA LYS A 118 -0.98 14.83 7.52
C LYS A 118 0.20 15.11 8.46
N PRO A 119 1.45 15.20 7.96
CA PRO A 119 2.61 15.21 8.81
C PRO A 119 2.67 16.52 9.62
N VAL A 120 2.56 16.39 10.94
CA VAL A 120 3.02 17.39 11.89
C VAL A 120 4.56 17.33 11.86
N HIS A 121 5.19 18.39 11.35
CA HIS A 121 6.60 18.65 11.60
C HIS A 121 6.73 19.09 13.07
N THR A 122 7.43 18.32 13.90
CA THR A 122 7.86 18.78 15.21
C THR A 122 9.36 18.63 15.33
N GLU A 123 10.01 19.77 15.51
CA GLU A 123 11.42 19.96 15.80
C GLU A 123 11.80 19.35 17.15
N SER A 124 13.05 18.88 17.26
CA SER A 124 13.87 18.99 18.48
C SER A 124 15.34 18.70 18.14
N GLU A 125 16.20 19.64 18.54
CA GLU A 125 17.65 19.67 18.38
C GLU A 125 18.37 18.77 19.41
N THR A 126 19.53 18.21 19.04
CA THR A 126 20.86 18.49 19.67
C THR A 126 21.97 17.60 19.10
N ASN A 127 23.19 18.13 19.10
CA ASN A 127 24.35 17.74 18.28
C ASN A 127 25.31 16.72 18.93
N ILE A 128 26.13 16.10 18.07
CA ILE A 128 27.00 14.92 18.27
C ILE A 128 26.14 13.64 18.28
N THR A 129 26.29 12.75 17.28
CA THR A 129 25.39 11.58 17.05
C THR A 129 24.05 11.90 16.35
N SER A 130 23.96 13.03 15.66
CA SER A 130 22.72 13.49 14.99
C SER A 130 22.41 12.67 13.72
N THR A 131 23.34 12.59 12.76
CA THR A 131 23.10 11.89 11.49
C THR A 131 22.87 10.39 11.70
N THR A 132 23.69 9.70 12.50
CA THR A 132 23.49 8.27 12.78
C THR A 132 22.11 7.99 13.39
N ASN A 133 21.66 8.79 14.36
CA ASN A 133 20.32 8.62 14.93
C ASN A 133 19.20 9.00 13.95
N GLN A 134 19.41 9.98 13.08
CA GLN A 134 18.48 10.31 11.99
C GLN A 134 18.36 9.14 10.99
N LEU A 135 19.47 8.53 10.58
CA LEU A 135 19.45 7.34 9.73
C LEU A 135 18.76 6.18 10.45
N ARG A 136 19.08 5.93 11.72
CA ARG A 136 18.41 4.88 12.52
C ARG A 136 16.92 5.13 12.68
N ALA A 137 16.49 6.38 12.83
CA ALA A 137 15.07 6.73 12.89
C ALA A 137 14.37 6.44 11.55
N ILE A 138 15.03 6.70 10.42
CA ILE A 138 14.52 6.35 9.09
C ILE A 138 14.44 4.83 8.94
N TRP A 139 15.45 4.09 9.40
CA TRP A 139 15.44 2.62 9.41
C TRP A 139 14.36 2.04 10.32
N ALA A 140 14.19 2.60 11.52
CA ALA A 140 13.15 2.23 12.48
C ALA A 140 11.74 2.42 11.89
N ASP A 141 11.51 3.56 11.23
CA ASP A 141 10.28 3.89 10.50
C ASP A 141 10.05 2.93 9.32
N LEU A 142 11.12 2.55 8.59
CA LEU A 142 11.02 1.64 7.46
C LEU A 142 10.72 0.19 7.83
N LEU A 143 11.33 -0.28 8.90
CA LEU A 143 11.27 -1.67 9.35
C LEU A 143 10.19 -1.87 10.41
N ASN A 144 9.53 -0.80 10.83
CA ASN A 144 8.59 -0.77 11.95
C ASN A 144 9.17 -1.41 13.22
N MET A 145 10.44 -1.10 13.51
CA MET A 145 11.18 -1.62 14.64
C MET A 145 11.55 -0.49 15.59
N PRO A 146 11.59 -0.72 16.92
CA PRO A 146 12.12 0.26 17.85
C PRO A 146 13.53 0.68 17.45
N ILE A 147 13.84 1.97 17.52
CA ILE A 147 15.16 2.51 17.13
C ILE A 147 16.32 1.80 17.83
N ALA A 148 16.12 1.38 19.09
CA ALA A 148 17.08 0.61 19.89
C ALA A 148 17.47 -0.74 19.27
N LYS A 149 16.58 -1.36 18.48
CA LYS A 149 16.83 -2.63 17.79
C LYS A 149 17.48 -2.46 16.41
N ILE A 150 17.61 -1.24 15.90
CA ILE A 150 18.35 -1.00 14.66
C ILE A 150 19.86 -1.04 14.98
N PRO A 151 20.60 -2.03 14.46
CA PRO A 151 22.02 -2.15 14.73
C PRO A 151 22.79 -1.03 14.03
N VAL A 152 23.81 -0.51 14.71
CA VAL A 152 24.59 0.65 14.26
C VAL A 152 25.80 0.22 13.43
N THR A 153 26.40 -0.91 13.82
CA THR A 153 27.65 -1.46 13.27
C THR A 153 27.43 -2.66 12.36
N ALA A 154 26.27 -3.33 12.44
CA ALA A 154 25.95 -4.47 11.58
C ALA A 154 25.64 -4.00 10.15
N SER A 155 25.86 -4.90 9.20
CA SER A 155 25.57 -4.63 7.80
C SER A 155 24.07 -4.45 7.58
N VAL A 156 23.67 -3.40 6.86
CA VAL A 156 22.25 -3.19 6.51
C VAL A 156 21.68 -4.33 5.67
N PHE A 157 22.52 -5.07 4.94
CA PHE A 157 22.09 -6.21 4.13
C PHE A 157 21.63 -7.41 4.97
N GLU A 158 21.94 -7.45 6.27
CA GLU A 158 21.47 -8.50 7.19
C GLU A 158 19.97 -8.34 7.52
N PHE A 159 19.43 -7.13 7.37
CA PHE A 159 18.06 -6.80 7.78
C PHE A 159 17.27 -5.98 6.76
N ALA A 160 17.85 -5.66 5.60
CA ALA A 160 17.21 -4.91 4.54
C ALA A 160 17.53 -5.51 3.15
N ASP A 161 16.48 -5.70 2.35
CA ASP A 161 16.61 -6.11 0.95
C ASP A 161 16.84 -4.90 0.02
N SER A 162 17.04 -5.17 -1.27
CA SER A 162 17.29 -4.13 -2.29
C SER A 162 16.15 -3.11 -2.40
N ILE A 163 14.90 -3.53 -2.17
CA ILE A 163 13.72 -2.65 -2.17
C ILE A 163 13.73 -1.74 -0.94
N THR A 164 14.07 -2.29 0.23
CA THR A 164 14.15 -1.56 1.48
C THR A 164 15.28 -0.53 1.44
N LEU A 165 16.41 -0.86 0.83
CA LEU A 165 17.51 0.07 0.58
C LEU A 165 17.07 1.24 -0.33
N LEU A 166 16.35 0.96 -1.42
CA LEU A 166 15.80 2.01 -2.29
C LEU A 166 14.83 2.93 -1.55
N ARG A 167 13.96 2.36 -0.70
CA ARG A 167 13.02 3.13 0.13
C ARG A 167 13.75 3.98 1.17
N PHE A 168 14.84 3.46 1.74
CA PHE A 168 15.68 4.20 2.65
C PHE A 168 16.29 5.41 1.96
N CYS A 169 16.89 5.25 0.78
CA CYS A 169 17.44 6.36 0.01
C CYS A 169 16.40 7.44 -0.29
N GLN A 170 15.19 7.04 -0.67
CA GLN A 170 14.11 7.97 -0.97
C GLN A 170 13.65 8.74 0.29
N ARG A 171 13.51 8.06 1.43
CA ARG A 171 13.14 8.70 2.70
C ARG A 171 14.26 9.60 3.23
N LEU A 172 15.51 9.21 3.07
CA LEU A 172 16.68 10.01 3.41
C LEU A 172 16.70 11.33 2.63
N TRP A 173 16.44 11.27 1.32
CA TRP A 173 16.33 12.46 0.49
C TRP A 173 15.15 13.35 0.91
N LYS A 174 13.97 12.78 1.12
CA LYS A 174 12.77 13.56 1.49
C LYS A 174 12.85 14.18 2.88
N LYS A 175 13.38 13.46 3.87
CA LYS A 175 13.42 13.92 5.27
C LYS A 175 14.64 14.79 5.57
N LEU A 176 15.80 14.48 4.99
CA LEU A 176 17.06 15.13 5.35
C LEU A 176 17.73 15.87 4.18
N GLY A 177 17.21 15.76 2.95
CA GLY A 177 17.86 16.35 1.76
C GLY A 177 19.21 15.70 1.40
N LYS A 178 19.57 14.58 2.03
CA LYS A 178 20.84 13.88 1.83
C LYS A 178 20.67 12.75 0.81
N LYS A 179 21.62 12.61 -0.13
CA LYS A 179 21.63 11.53 -1.13
C LYS A 179 22.59 10.42 -0.72
N LEU A 180 22.09 9.19 -0.80
CA LEU A 180 22.86 7.96 -0.68
C LEU A 180 22.44 7.05 -1.84
N TYR A 181 23.41 6.45 -2.53
CA TYR A 181 23.18 5.58 -3.69
C TYR A 181 23.41 4.12 -3.33
N LEU A 182 22.78 3.20 -4.05
CA LEU A 182 22.87 1.76 -3.77
C LEU A 182 24.31 1.23 -3.75
N GLU A 183 25.19 1.76 -4.59
CA GLU A 183 26.61 1.36 -4.61
C GLU A 183 27.34 1.71 -3.31
N GLU A 184 26.91 2.78 -2.64
CA GLU A 184 27.55 3.29 -1.44
C GLU A 184 27.24 2.42 -0.21
N PHE A 185 26.15 1.66 -0.23
CA PHE A 185 25.87 0.64 0.78
C PHE A 185 26.84 -0.53 0.71
N LYS A 186 27.37 -0.85 -0.47
CA LYS A 186 28.39 -1.91 -0.60
C LYS A 186 29.71 -1.47 0.00
N LEU A 187 30.06 -0.20 -0.15
CA LEU A 187 31.28 0.40 0.39
C LEU A 187 31.17 0.74 1.89
N HIS A 188 29.96 1.08 2.33
CA HIS A 188 29.63 1.47 3.70
C HIS A 188 28.40 0.70 4.18
N PRO A 189 28.55 -0.60 4.50
CA PRO A 189 27.42 -1.46 4.86
C PRO A 189 26.77 -1.10 6.19
N ALA A 190 27.48 -0.48 7.13
CA ALA A 190 26.92 -0.13 8.44
C ALA A 190 26.29 1.27 8.47
N VAL A 191 25.26 1.45 9.30
CA VAL A 191 24.56 2.74 9.47
C VAL A 191 25.51 3.85 9.95
N GLU A 192 26.46 3.51 10.83
CA GLU A 192 27.50 4.44 11.28
C GLU A 192 28.43 4.90 10.14
N GLN A 193 28.81 3.98 9.27
CA GLN A 193 29.69 4.28 8.13
C GLN A 193 28.97 5.17 7.11
N GLN A 194 27.68 4.92 6.87
CA GLN A 194 26.82 5.76 6.03
C GLN A 194 26.68 7.17 6.62
N ALA A 195 26.45 7.26 7.93
CA ALA A 195 26.36 8.56 8.60
C ALA A 195 27.67 9.35 8.47
N LYS A 196 28.83 8.70 8.68
CA LYS A 196 30.15 9.31 8.51
C LYS A 196 30.39 9.81 7.08
N LEU A 197 29.99 9.02 6.07
CA LEU A 197 30.07 9.44 4.65
C LEU A 197 29.22 10.70 4.41
N LEU A 198 27.99 10.71 4.90
CA LEU A 198 27.05 11.82 4.73
C LEU A 198 27.48 13.09 5.47
N ASP A 199 28.12 12.95 6.64
CA ASP A 199 28.67 14.08 7.40
C ASP A 199 29.90 14.66 6.70
N THR A 200 30.75 13.82 6.12
CA THR A 200 31.88 14.26 5.29
C THR A 200 31.41 15.08 4.08
N ARG A 201 30.27 14.70 3.46
CA ARG A 201 29.65 15.46 2.36
C ARG A 201 29.07 16.79 2.80
N GLY A 202 28.52 16.86 4.01
CA GLY A 202 27.98 18.10 4.58
C GLY A 202 29.06 19.15 4.83
N LEU A 203 30.27 18.73 5.21
CA LEU A 203 31.41 19.62 5.47
C LEU A 203 32.02 20.23 4.19
N HIS A 204 31.95 19.53 3.06
CA HIS A 204 32.46 20.04 1.77
C HIS A 204 31.49 20.98 1.05
N ASN A 205 30.21 21.00 1.43
CA ASN A 205 29.17 21.79 0.75
C ASN A 205 28.94 23.18 1.36
N SER A 206 29.59 23.49 2.48
CA SER A 206 29.61 24.82 3.12
C SER A 206 30.70 25.74 2.57
N GLY A 207 31.42 25.34 1.51
CA GLY A 207 32.51 26.12 0.95
C GLY A 207 32.88 25.78 -0.48
N SER A 208 31.94 25.76 -1.42
CA SER A 208 32.17 26.18 -2.82
C SER A 208 30.90 26.02 -3.64
N SER A 209 30.40 27.11 -4.22
CA SER A 209 29.48 27.05 -5.36
C SER A 209 30.29 26.70 -6.62
N ASN A 210 30.17 25.47 -7.12
CA ASN A 210 30.22 25.04 -8.54
C ASN A 210 30.81 23.63 -8.73
N ALA A 211 30.21 22.93 -9.70
CA ALA A 211 30.57 21.64 -10.30
C ALA A 211 30.18 20.39 -9.45
N ILE A 212 29.50 19.36 -9.97
CA ILE A 212 29.55 18.79 -11.31
C ILE A 212 28.16 18.31 -11.77
N ASN A 213 27.84 18.74 -12.98
CA ASN A 213 26.81 18.26 -13.90
C ASN A 213 27.21 16.87 -14.45
N ARG A 214 26.30 15.89 -14.49
CA ARG A 214 26.26 14.82 -15.50
C ARG A 214 24.99 13.99 -15.34
N TYR A 215 23.95 14.36 -16.08
CA TYR A 215 23.40 13.62 -17.24
C TYR A 215 22.01 14.19 -17.57
N GLN A 216 21.90 14.86 -18.72
CA GLN A 216 20.63 15.19 -19.40
C GLN A 216 20.66 14.48 -20.75
N PRO A 217 19.57 13.83 -21.20
CA PRO A 217 19.46 13.38 -22.57
C PRO A 217 18.81 14.50 -23.40
N GLU A 218 19.58 15.14 -24.28
CA GLU A 218 19.03 15.93 -25.38
C GLU A 218 18.77 15.02 -26.58
N GLY A 219 17.61 15.18 -27.19
CA GLY A 219 17.26 14.53 -28.45
C GLY A 219 17.93 15.21 -29.63
N ASN A 220 18.32 14.42 -30.64
CA ASN A 220 18.36 14.89 -32.01
C ASN A 220 18.03 13.76 -32.99
N GLN A 221 17.29 14.11 -34.03
CA GLN A 221 16.75 13.24 -35.06
C GLN A 221 17.81 12.86 -36.11
N ASN A 222 17.58 11.70 -36.73
CA ASN A 222 18.07 11.23 -38.03
C ASN A 222 19.54 10.78 -38.14
N ASN A 223 19.76 9.47 -38.00
CA ASN A 223 20.23 8.67 -39.14
C ASN A 223 19.87 7.19 -38.97
N SER A 224 19.24 6.66 -40.00
CA SER A 224 18.97 5.25 -40.25
C SER A 224 20.26 4.43 -40.29
N PHE A 225 20.33 3.31 -39.56
CA PHE A 225 20.96 2.08 -40.04
C PHE A 225 20.41 0.88 -39.25
N GLU A 226 20.07 -0.14 -40.02
CA GLU A 226 19.32 -1.33 -39.67
C GLU A 226 20.00 -2.20 -38.60
N TYR A 227 19.19 -2.74 -37.70
CA TYR A 227 19.45 -4.07 -37.15
C TYR A 227 18.20 -4.91 -37.38
N ASN A 228 18.26 -5.71 -38.44
CA ASN A 228 17.30 -6.73 -38.80
C ASN A 228 17.25 -7.84 -37.73
N GLY A 229 16.03 -8.38 -37.54
CA GLY A 229 15.84 -9.79 -37.26
C GLY A 229 16.02 -10.22 -35.81
N LEU A 230 14.89 -10.37 -35.12
CA LEU A 230 14.38 -11.67 -34.63
C LEU A 230 13.24 -11.35 -33.65
N TYR A 231 12.01 -11.28 -34.17
CA TYR A 231 10.74 -11.71 -33.55
C TYR A 231 9.62 -11.29 -34.52
N GLU A 232 9.54 -11.96 -35.66
CA GLU A 232 8.33 -11.94 -36.49
C GLU A 232 7.50 -13.19 -36.21
N ASN A 233 6.20 -12.94 -36.07
CA ASN A 233 5.06 -13.84 -36.24
C ASN A 233 4.59 -14.65 -35.01
N SER A 234 3.69 -14.03 -34.25
CA SER A 234 2.30 -14.53 -34.19
C SER A 234 1.32 -13.46 -33.72
N SER A 235 0.51 -12.98 -34.68
CA SER A 235 -0.94 -12.76 -34.58
C SER A 235 -1.49 -11.73 -33.56
N ARG A 236 -1.91 -10.58 -34.11
CA ARG A 236 -3.03 -9.70 -33.69
C ARG A 236 -3.48 -9.84 -32.23
N SER A 237 -2.87 -9.07 -31.33
CA SER A 237 -3.51 -8.69 -30.07
C SER A 237 -4.21 -7.35 -30.24
N SER A 238 -5.53 -7.38 -30.32
CA SER A 238 -6.38 -6.20 -30.18
C SER A 238 -6.02 -5.49 -28.88
N ARG A 239 -5.49 -4.27 -29.00
CA ARG A 239 -5.30 -3.33 -27.88
C ARG A 239 -6.59 -3.29 -27.06
N ILE A 240 -6.54 -3.81 -25.84
CA ILE A 240 -7.61 -3.64 -24.85
C ILE A 240 -7.56 -2.17 -24.44
N GLU A 241 -8.52 -1.38 -24.91
CA GLU A 241 -8.63 0.01 -24.48
C GLU A 241 -9.14 0.07 -23.02
N PRO A 242 -8.56 0.92 -22.16
CA PRO A 242 -8.99 1.05 -20.77
C PRO A 242 -10.42 1.58 -20.67
N ARG A 243 -11.16 1.10 -19.66
CA ARG A 243 -12.56 1.41 -19.38
C ARG A 243 -12.82 2.91 -19.20
N THR A 244 -13.72 3.49 -19.99
CA THR A 244 -14.20 4.88 -19.89
C THR A 244 -15.69 4.94 -19.50
N GLY A 245 -16.00 4.70 -18.21
CA GLY A 245 -17.33 4.97 -17.62
C GLY A 245 -18.15 3.74 -17.16
N PRO A 246 -19.31 3.98 -16.48
CA PRO A 246 -20.16 2.92 -15.94
C PRO A 246 -21.01 2.27 -17.04
N ARG A 247 -20.69 1.01 -17.36
CA ARG A 247 -21.43 0.11 -18.25
C ARG A 247 -21.32 -1.33 -17.73
N PRO A 248 -22.28 -2.22 -18.01
CA PRO A 248 -22.20 -3.61 -17.59
C PRO A 248 -20.97 -4.31 -18.21
N PRO A 249 -20.35 -5.27 -17.49
CA PRO A 249 -19.19 -5.98 -17.97
C PRO A 249 -19.49 -6.71 -19.29
N GLN A 250 -18.56 -6.61 -20.23
CA GLN A 250 -18.57 -7.28 -21.53
C GLN A 250 -17.55 -8.42 -21.52
N LEU A 251 -17.55 -9.21 -22.59
CA LEU A 251 -16.71 -10.40 -22.76
C LEU A 251 -15.25 -10.21 -22.34
N TYR A 252 -14.64 -9.09 -22.74
CA TYR A 252 -13.23 -8.79 -22.45
C TYR A 252 -13.02 -8.09 -21.10
N ASP A 253 -14.08 -7.64 -20.44
CA ASP A 253 -14.01 -7.08 -19.09
C ASP A 253 -13.99 -8.19 -18.02
N VAL A 254 -14.57 -9.35 -18.32
CA VAL A 254 -14.62 -10.49 -17.39
C VAL A 254 -13.35 -11.33 -17.54
N ALA A 255 -12.39 -11.12 -16.64
CA ALA A 255 -11.11 -11.82 -16.66
C ALA A 255 -11.24 -13.35 -16.70
N VAL A 256 -12.29 -13.90 -16.08
CA VAL A 256 -12.59 -15.34 -16.06
C VAL A 256 -13.02 -15.88 -17.42
N ALA A 257 -13.62 -15.03 -18.27
CA ALA A 257 -14.04 -15.40 -19.60
C ALA A 257 -12.84 -15.59 -20.54
N ASN A 258 -11.72 -14.89 -20.30
CA ASN A 258 -10.50 -14.96 -21.12
C ASN A 258 -10.79 -14.79 -22.63
N GLY A 259 -11.78 -13.96 -22.98
CA GLY A 259 -12.22 -13.75 -24.36
C GLY A 259 -13.07 -14.87 -24.97
N ASP A 260 -13.49 -15.88 -24.20
CA ASP A 260 -14.39 -16.97 -24.63
C ASP A 260 -15.87 -16.61 -24.39
N PRO A 261 -16.68 -16.43 -25.46
CA PRO A 261 -18.10 -16.09 -25.36
C PRO A 261 -18.94 -17.08 -24.54
N HIS A 262 -18.63 -18.37 -24.64
CA HIS A 262 -19.40 -19.41 -23.94
C HIS A 262 -19.19 -19.33 -22.42
N ARG A 263 -17.96 -19.06 -21.99
CA ARG A 263 -17.63 -18.84 -20.57
C ARG A 263 -18.25 -17.57 -20.04
N PHE A 264 -18.29 -16.51 -20.85
CA PHE A 264 -18.93 -15.25 -20.49
C PHE A 264 -20.43 -15.42 -20.31
N GLU A 265 -21.13 -16.07 -21.24
CA GLU A 265 -22.56 -16.36 -21.12
C GLU A 265 -22.88 -17.21 -19.88
N GLN A 266 -22.07 -18.25 -19.61
CA GLN A 266 -22.22 -19.06 -18.42
C GLN A 266 -22.02 -18.24 -17.13
N THR A 267 -21.03 -17.35 -17.13
CA THR A 267 -20.75 -16.46 -15.99
C THR A 267 -21.91 -15.51 -15.73
N ILE A 268 -22.49 -14.90 -16.78
CA ILE A 268 -23.69 -14.06 -16.65
C ILE A 268 -24.84 -14.88 -16.08
N LYS A 269 -25.12 -16.05 -16.66
CA LYS A 269 -26.24 -16.90 -16.27
C LYS A 269 -26.19 -17.29 -14.79
N GLU A 270 -25.03 -17.69 -14.28
CA GLU A 270 -24.89 -18.04 -12.86
C GLU A 270 -24.93 -16.81 -11.97
N THR A 271 -24.41 -15.66 -12.42
CA THR A 271 -24.46 -14.41 -11.66
C THR A 271 -25.89 -13.89 -11.53
N VAL A 272 -26.67 -13.88 -12.62
CA VAL A 272 -28.07 -13.41 -12.65
C VAL A 272 -28.95 -14.21 -11.70
N LYS A 273 -28.82 -15.55 -11.68
CA LYS A 273 -29.56 -16.42 -10.75
C LYS A 273 -29.38 -16.05 -9.28
N VAL A 274 -28.22 -15.50 -8.92
CA VAL A 274 -27.91 -15.05 -7.55
C VAL A 274 -28.49 -13.65 -7.33
N LEU A 275 -28.30 -12.74 -8.28
CA LEU A 275 -28.75 -11.35 -8.19
C LEU A 275 -30.28 -11.23 -8.11
N GLU A 276 -31.02 -12.05 -8.86
CA GLU A 276 -32.48 -12.05 -8.86
C GLU A 276 -33.07 -12.31 -7.45
N ARG A 277 -32.39 -13.12 -6.63
CA ARG A 277 -32.81 -13.39 -5.23
C ARG A 277 -32.77 -12.16 -4.34
N TYR A 278 -32.03 -11.13 -4.75
CA TYR A 278 -31.87 -9.86 -4.05
C TYR A 278 -32.51 -8.69 -4.80
N GLY A 279 -33.25 -8.94 -5.89
CA GLY A 279 -33.86 -7.91 -6.73
C GLY A 279 -32.84 -7.06 -7.50
N LEU A 280 -31.66 -7.62 -7.79
CA LEU A 280 -30.57 -6.97 -8.53
C LEU A 280 -30.48 -7.54 -9.95
N SER A 281 -29.90 -6.77 -10.87
CA SER A 281 -29.75 -7.10 -12.30
C SER A 281 -28.30 -7.02 -12.75
N TRP A 282 -27.95 -7.79 -13.78
CA TRP A 282 -26.60 -7.74 -14.36
C TRP A 282 -26.30 -6.37 -14.99
N GLU A 283 -27.30 -5.79 -15.63
CA GLU A 283 -27.18 -4.58 -16.44
C GLU A 283 -26.97 -3.32 -15.61
N LEU A 284 -27.56 -3.27 -14.41
CA LEU A 284 -27.56 -2.08 -13.55
C LEU A 284 -26.66 -2.22 -12.33
N ASP A 285 -26.49 -3.44 -11.81
CA ASP A 285 -25.92 -3.66 -10.48
C ASP A 285 -24.58 -4.40 -10.50
N VAL A 286 -24.15 -4.92 -11.66
CA VAL A 286 -22.84 -5.56 -11.81
C VAL A 286 -21.87 -4.60 -12.48
N GLU A 287 -20.83 -4.23 -11.73
CA GLU A 287 -19.76 -3.37 -12.25
C GLU A 287 -18.53 -4.16 -12.72
N ASP A 288 -18.27 -5.36 -12.19
CA ASP A 288 -17.11 -6.19 -12.55
C ASP A 288 -17.28 -7.66 -12.10
N VAL A 289 -16.53 -8.59 -12.70
CA VAL A 289 -16.47 -10.01 -12.31
C VAL A 289 -15.03 -10.52 -12.25
N ILE A 290 -14.57 -10.86 -11.05
CA ILE A 290 -13.18 -11.20 -10.75
C ILE A 290 -13.06 -12.66 -10.28
N PRO A 291 -12.07 -13.44 -10.75
CA PRO A 291 -11.83 -14.81 -10.27
C PRO A 291 -11.42 -14.86 -8.79
N ILE A 292 -11.92 -15.86 -8.07
CA ILE A 292 -11.66 -16.04 -6.63
C ILE A 292 -10.26 -16.57 -6.28
N LYS A 293 -9.45 -16.94 -7.29
CA LYS A 293 -8.13 -17.58 -7.08
C LYS A 293 -7.09 -16.67 -6.40
N ASP A 294 -7.34 -15.36 -6.31
CA ASP A 294 -6.43 -14.42 -5.64
C ASP A 294 -6.69 -14.28 -4.12
N TYR A 295 -7.67 -14.99 -3.57
CA TYR A 295 -8.13 -14.81 -2.18
C TYR A 295 -7.90 -15.98 -1.24
N PHE A 296 -7.71 -17.18 -1.79
CA PHE A 296 -7.51 -18.39 -1.01
C PHE A 296 -6.39 -19.17 -1.69
N LEU A 297 -5.15 -18.95 -1.24
CA LEU A 297 -4.06 -19.94 -1.19
C LEU A 297 -2.80 -19.25 -0.64
N ALA A 298 -2.26 -19.86 0.43
CA ALA A 298 -1.07 -19.54 1.23
C ALA A 298 -1.18 -18.37 2.21
#